data_AF-A0A2W0A4H4-F1
#
_entry.id   AF-A0A2W0A4H4-F1
#
_cell.length_a   1.000
_cell.length_b   1.000
_cell.length_c   1.000
_cell.angle_alpha   90.00
_cell.angle_beta   90.00
_cell.angle_gamma   90.00
#
_symmetry.space_group_name_H-M   'P 1'
#
loop_
_entity.id
_entity.type
_entity.pdbx_description
1 polymer ?
#
loop_
_entity_poly.entity_id
_entity_poly.type
_entity_poly.pdbx_seq_one_letter_code
_entity_poly.pdbx_strand_id
1 'polypeptide(L)' 'MRGLRIGEALAVKGADFKNNVLHVTRRIYDGDVDAVKSKRSERKLPIDPLLMARMEKLGKGEWVFRSKTAHR' A
#
# COMPACT_ATOMS: atom_id res chain seq x y z
N MET A 1 -16.40 8.46 1.16
CA MET A 1 -15.70 7.28 0.63
C MET A 1 -14.36 7.71 0.03
N ARG A 2 -13.25 7.67 0.79
CA ARG A 2 -11.92 8.00 0.24
C ARG A 2 -11.18 6.70 -0.04
N GLY A 3 -11.50 6.08 -1.18
CA GLY A 3 -10.80 4.88 -1.66
C GLY A 3 -9.35 5.15 -2.03
N LEU A 4 -8.55 4.09 -2.05
CA LEU A 4 -7.21 4.10 -2.65
C LEU A 4 -7.34 4.19 -4.17
N ARG A 5 -6.48 5.00 -4.80
CA ARG A 5 -6.29 4.89 -6.25
C ARG A 5 -5.58 3.57 -6.55
N ILE A 6 -5.82 2.98 -7.72
CA ILE A 6 -5.21 1.68 -8.06
C ILE A 6 -3.69 1.68 -7.91
N GLY A 7 -3.01 2.75 -8.35
CA GLY A 7 -1.56 2.90 -8.19
C GLY A 7 -1.11 3.01 -6.73
N GLU A 8 -1.93 3.56 -5.83
CA GLU A 8 -1.64 3.58 -4.39
C GLU A 8 -1.84 2.19 -3.78
N ALA A 9 -2.90 1.50 -4.16
CA ALA A 9 -3.21 0.15 -3.67
C ALA A 9 -2.11 -0.85 -4.06
N LEU A 10 -1.65 -0.81 -5.31
CA LEU A 10 -0.53 -1.63 -5.79
C LEU A 10 0.77 -1.33 -5.05
N ALA A 11 0.94 -0.09 -4.58
CA ALA A 11 2.17 0.35 -3.96
C ALA A 11 2.23 0.15 -2.42
N VAL A 12 1.24 -0.52 -1.85
CA VAL A 12 1.20 -0.82 -0.42
C VAL A 12 2.22 -1.91 -0.06
N LYS A 13 3.04 -1.63 0.96
CA LYS A 13 3.92 -2.58 1.63
C LYS A 13 3.40 -2.90 3.02
N GLY A 14 3.76 -4.06 3.55
CA GLY A 14 3.43 -4.46 4.92
C GLY A 14 3.88 -3.43 5.97
N ALA A 15 5.04 -2.79 5.76
CA ALA A 15 5.56 -1.75 6.66
C ALA A 15 4.73 -0.45 6.70
N ASP A 16 3.77 -0.27 5.79
CA ASP A 16 2.90 0.92 5.75
C ASP A 16 1.73 0.82 6.74
N PHE A 17 1.48 -0.37 7.28
CA PHE A 17 0.50 -0.60 8.33
C PHE A 17 1.13 -0.35 9.70
N LYS A 18 0.59 0.63 10.44
CA LYS A 18 1.04 0.98 11.80
C LYS A 18 -0.17 1.31 12.66
N ASN A 19 -0.32 0.64 13.81
CA ASN A 19 -1.38 0.93 14.78
C ASN A 19 -2.79 1.05 14.18
N ASN A 20 -3.21 0.08 13.36
CA ASN A 20 -4.51 0.10 12.66
C ASN A 20 -4.69 1.25 11.65
N VAL A 21 -3.59 1.83 11.18
CA VAL A 21 -3.56 2.91 10.18
C VAL A 21 -2.70 2.51 8.99
N LEU A 22 -3.23 2.72 7.78
CA LEU A 22 -2.45 2.65 6.55
C LEU A 22 -1.86 4.02 6.23
N HIS A 23 -0.54 4.06 6.09
CA HIS A 23 0.21 5.22 5.66
C HIS A 23 0.39 5.19 4.14
N VAL A 24 -0.39 5.98 3.40
CA VAL A 24 -0.26 6.08 1.94
C VAL A 24 0.85 7.07 1.63
N THR A 25 2.04 6.58 1.30
CA THR A 25 3.23 7.43 1.03
C THR A 25 3.73 7.34 -0.41
N ARG A 26 3.24 6.38 -1.19
CA ARG A 26 3.74 6.09 -2.54
C ARG A 26 2.65 5.59 -3.47
N ARG A 27 2.95 5.59 -4.75
CA ARG A 27 2.12 5.02 -5.83
C ARG A 27 3.02 4.32 -6.84
N ILE A 28 2.44 3.38 -7.58
CA ILE A 28 3.03 2.83 -8.80
C ILE A 28 2.28 3.42 -9.99
N TYR A 29 3.02 3.93 -10.96
CA TYR A 29 2.50 4.41 -12.24
C TYR A 29 3.46 3.98 -13.35
N ASP A 30 2.95 3.26 -14.36
CA ASP A 30 3.76 2.75 -15.47
C ASP A 30 4.99 1.91 -15.04
N GLY A 31 4.85 1.14 -13.96
CA GLY A 31 5.93 0.33 -13.38
C GLY A 31 6.86 1.11 -12.43
N ASP A 32 6.85 2.44 -12.49
CA ASP A 32 7.70 3.27 -11.64
C ASP A 32 7.07 3.50 -10.26
N VAL A 33 7.89 3.33 -9.23
CA VAL A 33 7.54 3.66 -7.84
C VAL A 33 7.83 5.14 -7.63
N ASP A 34 6.77 5.93 -7.54
CA ASP A 34 6.85 7.37 -7.31
C ASP A 34 6.41 7.69 -5.88
N ALA A 35 7.11 8.62 -5.25
CA ALA A 35 6.61 9.22 -4.03
C ALA A 35 5.30 9.94 -4.36
N VAL A 36 4.37 10.02 -3.40
CA VAL A 36 3.18 10.85 -3.64
C VAL A 36 3.64 12.29 -3.93
N LYS A 37 3.04 12.92 -4.95
CA LYS A 37 3.47 14.18 -5.60
C LYS A 37 3.83 15.34 -4.64
N SER A 38 3.39 15.28 -3.38
CA SER A 38 3.79 16.20 -2.31
C SER A 38 3.56 15.56 -0.94
N LYS A 39 4.23 16.04 0.13
CA LYS A 39 3.90 15.69 1.54
C LYS A 39 2.40 15.87 1.87
N ARG A 40 1.69 16.73 1.12
CA ARG A 40 0.25 16.97 1.27
C ARG A 40 -0.62 15.79 0.79
N SER A 41 -0.05 14.91 -0.03
CA SER A 41 -0.72 13.71 -0.55
C SER A 41 -0.49 12.49 0.35
N GLU A 42 0.44 12.58 1.30
CA GLU A 42 0.53 11.58 2.36
C GLU A 42 -0.74 11.65 3.20
N ARG A 43 -1.40 10.50 3.33
CA ARG A 43 -2.62 10.40 4.14
C ARG A 43 -2.62 9.14 4.97
N LYS A 44 -3.20 9.28 6.15
CA LYS A 44 -3.44 8.20 7.09
C LYS A 44 -4.88 7.76 6.92
N LEU A 45 -5.07 6.49 6.60
CA LEU A 45 -6.39 5.89 6.49
C LEU A 45 -6.59 4.93 7.66
N PRO A 46 -7.62 5.13 8.51
CA PRO A 46 -7.96 4.12 9.49
C PRO A 46 -8.38 2.84 8.76
N ILE A 47 -7.88 1.71 9.23
CA ILE A 47 -8.15 0.39 8.65
C ILE A 47 -8.68 -0.53 9.73
N ASP A 48 -9.68 -1.31 9.33
CA ASP A 48 -10.25 -2.35 10.16
C ASP A 48 -9.17 -3.40 10.54
N PRO A 49 -9.03 -3.78 11.82
CA PRO A 49 -8.02 -4.75 12.25
C PRO A 49 -8.11 -6.11 11.55
N LEU A 50 -9.31 -6.56 11.14
CA LEU A 50 -9.47 -7.80 10.39
C LEU A 50 -8.90 -7.67 8.98
N LEU A 51 -9.06 -6.49 8.35
CA LEU A 51 -8.43 -6.20 7.07
C LEU A 51 -6.90 -6.17 7.20
N MET A 52 -6.37 -5.58 8.27
CA MET A 52 -4.92 -5.56 8.55
C MET A 52 -4.36 -6.99 8.69
N ALA A 53 -4.99 -7.84 9.50
CA ALA A 53 -4.57 -9.23 9.68
C ALA A 53 -4.61 -10.04 8.36
N ARG A 54 -5.51 -9.70 7.43
CA ARG A 54 -5.54 -10.31 6.09
C ARG A 54 -4.37 -9.82 5.23
N MET A 55 -4.07 -8.52 5.26
CA MET A 55 -2.98 -7.93 4.46
C MET A 55 -1.60 -8.40 4.91
N GLU A 56 -1.38 -8.57 6.21
CA GLU A 56 -0.11 -9.10 6.75
C GLU A 56 0.20 -10.53 6.27
N LYS A 57 -0.84 -11.35 6.04
CA LYS A 57 -0.69 -12.70 5.47
C LYS A 57 -0.25 -12.68 4.01
N LEU A 58 -0.49 -11.58 3.28
CA LEU A 58 -0.15 -11.44 1.87
C LEU A 58 1.28 -10.92 1.66
N GLY A 59 1.78 -10.07 2.56
CA GLY A 59 3.13 -9.52 2.51
C GLY A 59 3.70 -9.25 3.90
N LYS A 60 4.74 -10.00 4.30
CA LYS A 60 5.51 -9.73 5.53
C LYS A 60 6.52 -8.62 5.25
N GLY A 61 6.16 -7.37 5.55
CA GLY A 61 7.04 -6.20 5.41
C GLY A 61 7.27 -5.70 3.97
N GLU A 62 7.13 -6.57 2.99
CA GLU A 62 7.27 -6.30 1.55
C GLU A 62 5.94 -5.91 0.87
N TRP A 63 5.94 -5.81 -0.46
CA TRP A 63 4.75 -5.54 -1.27
C TRP A 63 3.61 -6.51 -0.94
N VAL A 64 2.45 -5.96 -0.62
CA VAL A 64 1.24 -6.74 -0.30
C VAL A 64 0.68 -7.43 -1.54
N PHE A 65 0.62 -6.69 -2.64
CA PHE A 65 0.18 -7.21 -3.92
C PHE A 65 1.40 -7.47 -4.79
N ARG A 66 1.56 -8.73 -5.21
CA ARG A 66 2.68 -9.18 -6.06
C ARG A 66 2.17 -10.11 -7.15
N SER A 67 2.78 -10.00 -8.32
CA SER A 67 2.54 -10.97 -9.40
C SER A 67 2.98 -12.37 -8.96
N LYS A 68 2.22 -13.40 -9.35
CA LYS A 68 2.65 -14.80 -9.20
C LYS A 68 3.72 -15.19 -10.22
N THR A 69 3.72 -14.51 -11.35
CA THR A 69 4.71 -14.66 -12.43
C THR A 69 5.80 -13.63 -12.21
N ALA A 70 6.96 -14.09 -11.77
CA ALA A 70 8.18 -13.31 -11.91
C ALA A 70 8.59 -13.37 -13.39
N HIS A 71 8.32 -12.31 -14.15
CA HIS A 71 9.00 -12.15 -15.44
C HIS A 71 10.45 -11.81 -15.12
N ARG A 72 11.33 -12.77 -15.41
CA ARG A 72 12.78 -12.65 -15.40
C ARG A 72 13.23 -11.86 -16.63
#